data_AF-A0A812Z7Z0-F1
#
_entry.id   AF-A0A812Z7Z0-F1
#
_cell.length_a   1.000
_cell.length_b   1.000
_cell.length_c   1.000
_cell.angle_alpha   90.00
_cell.angle_beta   90.00
_cell.angle_gamma   90.00
#
_symmetry.space_group_name_H-M   'P 1'
#
loop_
_entity.id
_entity.type
_entity.pdbx_description
1 polymer ?
#
loop_
_entity_poly.entity_id
_entity_poly.type
_entity_poly.pdbx_seq_one_letter_code
_entity_poly.pdbx_strand_id
1 'polypeptide(L)'
;MNPTWALGPGGDPAAGGDSTAVQGEQPSVKDIQATTRAFAVIRADGSAVSWGNPNYGGDSTAVKEKLRKVQHIQASHSAFAAILADGSVVTWGHRHSGGDSSAVQDELENVQQIQASYNAFAAILADGFVVTWGDPDYGGDSTAVKSKLRNVQHIQ
;
A
#
# COMPACT_ATOMS: atom_id res chain seq x y z
N MET A 1 39.74 -38.18 -17.46
CA MET A 1 38.31 -38.32 -17.77
C MET A 1 37.64 -37.01 -17.41
N ASN A 2 36.92 -36.40 -18.34
CA ASN A 2 36.04 -35.24 -18.19
C ASN A 2 34.64 -35.69 -18.71
N PRO A 3 33.51 -35.10 -18.26
CA PRO A 3 33.09 -33.82 -18.84
C PRO A 3 32.46 -32.78 -17.89
N THR A 4 32.75 -31.52 -18.23
CA THR A 4 31.90 -30.32 -18.32
C THR A 4 30.41 -30.39 -17.95
N TRP A 5 29.96 -29.41 -17.15
CA TRP A 5 28.99 -28.40 -17.57
C TRP A 5 29.10 -27.12 -16.72
N ALA A 6 29.13 -25.97 -17.40
CA ALA A 6 28.92 -24.65 -16.83
C ALA A 6 27.42 -24.38 -16.75
N LEU A 7 26.94 -23.73 -15.69
CA LEU A 7 25.68 -22.97 -15.71
C LEU A 7 25.93 -21.63 -15.02
N GLY A 8 25.62 -20.55 -15.74
CA GLY A 8 26.06 -19.18 -15.47
C GLY A 8 25.26 -18.42 -14.39
N PRO A 9 25.62 -17.15 -14.15
CA PRO A 9 24.83 -16.26 -13.31
C PRO A 9 23.61 -15.80 -14.13
N GLY A 10 22.56 -16.59 -14.11
CA GLY A 10 21.27 -16.30 -14.74
C GLY A 10 20.15 -16.27 -13.72
N GLY A 11 20.34 -15.54 -12.62
CA GLY A 11 19.24 -15.17 -11.73
C GLY A 11 18.55 -13.93 -12.30
N ASP A 12 17.34 -14.11 -12.81
CA ASP A 12 16.46 -13.00 -13.20
C ASP A 12 16.25 -12.08 -11.98
N PRO A 13 16.61 -10.78 -12.04
CA PRO A 13 16.38 -9.85 -10.93
C PRO A 13 14.89 -9.67 -10.59
N ALA A 14 13.97 -10.24 -11.37
CA ALA A 14 12.53 -10.26 -11.11
C ALA A 14 12.06 -11.37 -10.14
N ALA A 15 12.91 -12.30 -9.71
CA ALA A 15 12.56 -13.33 -8.73
C ALA A 15 13.49 -13.24 -7.52
N GLY A 16 12.96 -12.75 -6.40
CA GLY A 16 13.71 -12.58 -5.17
C GLY A 16 14.42 -13.86 -4.71
N GLY A 17 15.72 -13.75 -4.44
CA GLY A 17 16.47 -14.80 -3.76
C GLY A 17 17.97 -14.84 -4.07
N ASP A 18 18.73 -13.85 -3.62
CA ASP A 18 20.10 -14.09 -3.18
C ASP A 18 20.42 -13.20 -1.97
N SER A 19 20.60 -13.82 -0.80
CA SER A 19 20.88 -13.14 0.47
C SER A 19 22.38 -13.02 0.77
N THR A 20 23.27 -13.30 -0.19
CA THR A 20 24.71 -13.31 0.05
C THR A 20 25.40 -11.93 0.03
N ALA A 21 24.69 -10.85 -0.28
CA ALA A 21 25.27 -9.50 -0.38
C ALA A 21 25.02 -8.56 0.83
N VAL A 22 24.36 -9.01 1.91
CA VAL A 22 23.84 -8.10 2.95
C VAL A 22 24.61 -8.16 4.27
N GLN A 23 25.91 -7.87 4.22
CA GLN A 23 26.72 -7.45 5.37
C GLN A 23 27.20 -6.01 5.17
N GLY A 24 26.27 -5.07 5.36
CA GLY A 24 26.54 -3.64 5.32
C GLY A 24 25.22 -2.89 5.34
N GLU A 25 24.91 -2.25 6.48
CA GLU A 25 23.73 -1.40 6.72
C GLU A 25 22.43 -1.86 6.04
N GLN A 26 21.74 -2.85 6.64
CA GLN A 26 20.38 -3.16 6.24
C GLN A 26 19.49 -1.93 6.48
N PRO A 27 18.81 -1.37 5.46
CA PRO A 27 17.72 -0.45 5.71
C PRO A 27 16.64 -1.26 6.44
N SER A 28 16.49 -1.02 7.74
CA SER A 28 15.48 -1.73 8.53
C SER A 28 14.10 -1.44 7.92
N VAL A 29 13.35 -2.49 7.63
CA VAL A 29 11.97 -2.38 7.17
C VAL A 29 11.07 -2.36 8.39
N LYS A 30 10.16 -1.39 8.46
CA LYS A 30 9.21 -1.22 9.57
C LYS A 30 7.93 -2.01 9.36
N ASP A 31 7.47 -2.10 8.12
CA ASP A 31 6.22 -2.76 7.73
C ASP A 31 6.30 -3.21 6.27
N ILE A 32 5.58 -4.26 5.92
CA ILE A 32 5.47 -4.80 4.57
C ILE A 32 4.02 -5.22 4.29
N GLN A 33 3.53 -4.84 3.12
CA GLN A 33 2.21 -5.21 2.62
C GLN A 33 2.30 -5.80 1.22
N ALA A 34 1.32 -6.61 0.86
CA ALA A 34 1.27 -7.29 -0.44
C ALA A 34 -0.11 -7.14 -1.08
N THR A 35 -0.12 -6.79 -2.36
CA THR A 35 -1.25 -7.04 -3.25
C THR A 35 -1.06 -8.41 -3.91
N THR A 36 -1.94 -8.80 -4.83
CA THR A 36 -1.81 -10.11 -5.50
C THR A 36 -0.52 -10.24 -6.33
N ARG A 37 0.06 -9.14 -6.81
CA ARG A 37 1.25 -9.17 -7.69
C ARG A 37 2.29 -8.09 -7.40
N ALA A 38 2.23 -7.44 -6.24
CA ALA A 38 3.20 -6.43 -5.84
C ALA A 38 3.37 -6.39 -4.32
N PHE A 39 4.47 -5.81 -3.88
CA PHE A 39 4.77 -5.54 -2.48
C PHE A 39 5.03 -4.05 -2.27
N ALA A 40 4.75 -3.57 -1.06
CA ALA A 40 5.12 -2.25 -0.60
C ALA A 40 5.74 -2.34 0.80
N VAL A 41 6.75 -1.51 1.07
CA VAL A 41 7.43 -1.46 2.37
C VAL A 41 7.53 -0.05 2.90
N ILE A 42 7.51 0.06 4.23
CA ILE A 42 7.94 1.26 4.95
C ILE A 42 9.40 1.04 5.37
N ARG A 43 10.28 1.93 4.95
CA ARG A 43 11.70 1.93 5.29
C ARG A 43 11.95 2.58 6.67
N ALA A 44 13.13 2.36 7.22
CA ALA A 44 13.57 2.91 8.50
C ALA A 44 13.42 4.44 8.58
N ASP A 45 13.76 5.11 7.48
CA ASP A 45 13.68 6.57 7.31
C ASP A 45 12.23 7.10 7.20
N GLY A 46 11.24 6.21 7.22
CA GLY A 46 9.83 6.54 7.08
C GLY A 46 9.39 6.80 5.64
N SER A 47 10.24 6.59 4.63
CA SER A 47 9.80 6.57 3.24
C SER A 47 9.16 5.23 2.89
N ALA A 48 8.31 5.20 1.87
CA ALA A 48 7.76 3.96 1.35
C ALA A 48 8.11 3.76 -0.13
N VAL A 49 8.27 2.50 -0.52
CA VAL A 49 8.47 2.08 -1.90
C VAL A 49 7.69 0.81 -2.20
N SER A 50 7.36 0.59 -3.47
CA SER A 50 6.75 -0.63 -3.96
C SER A 50 7.51 -1.23 -5.13
N TRP A 51 7.36 -2.53 -5.32
CA TRP A 51 7.89 -3.28 -6.46
C TRP A 51 6.95 -4.40 -6.87
N GLY A 52 7.09 -4.89 -8.10
CA GLY A 52 6.25 -5.94 -8.69
C GLY A 52 5.47 -5.42 -9.90
N ASN A 53 4.29 -5.99 -10.16
CA ASN A 53 3.49 -5.59 -11.31
C ASN A 53 2.92 -4.16 -11.14
N PRO A 54 3.19 -3.21 -12.04
CA PRO A 54 2.71 -1.83 -11.92
C PRO A 54 1.18 -1.71 -11.87
N ASN A 55 0.46 -2.58 -12.59
CA ASN A 55 -1.02 -2.61 -12.57
C ASN A 55 -1.59 -3.11 -11.24
N TYR A 56 -0.74 -3.59 -10.32
CA TYR A 56 -1.09 -4.04 -8.98
C TYR A 56 -0.41 -3.18 -7.90
N GLY A 57 0.04 -1.97 -8.24
CA GLY A 57 0.69 -1.05 -7.31
C GLY A 57 2.20 -1.25 -7.14
N GLY A 58 2.83 -2.05 -8.00
CA GLY A 58 4.27 -2.29 -7.99
C GLY A 58 5.14 -1.11 -8.44
N ASP A 59 4.53 0.01 -8.82
CA ASP A 59 5.22 1.27 -9.12
C ASP A 59 4.61 2.42 -8.30
N SER A 60 5.41 2.97 -7.38
CA SER A 60 5.05 4.12 -6.53
C SER A 60 5.80 5.41 -6.93
N THR A 61 6.50 5.42 -8.06
CA THR A 61 7.31 6.57 -8.51
C THR A 61 6.49 7.85 -8.64
N ALA A 62 5.26 7.75 -9.15
CA ALA A 62 4.35 8.88 -9.32
C ALA A 62 3.95 9.57 -8.00
N VAL A 63 3.96 8.83 -6.88
CA VAL A 63 3.63 9.35 -5.55
C VAL A 63 4.83 9.41 -4.61
N LYS A 64 6.04 9.16 -5.14
CA LYS A 64 7.27 9.03 -4.35
C LYS A 64 7.48 10.22 -3.43
N GLU A 65 7.30 11.45 -3.91
CA GLU A 65 7.53 12.65 -3.08
C GLU A 65 6.54 12.81 -1.93
N LYS A 66 5.36 12.20 -2.03
CA LYS A 66 4.36 12.19 -0.95
C LYS A 66 4.60 11.07 0.07
N LEU A 67 5.24 9.97 -0.34
CA LEU A 67 5.56 8.83 0.53
C LEU A 67 6.77 9.13 1.45
N ARG A 68 6.57 10.06 2.37
CA ARG A 68 7.53 10.49 3.40
C ARG A 68 6.83 10.44 4.75
N LYS A 69 7.53 9.98 5.78
CA LYS A 69 6.97 9.80 7.13
C LYS A 69 5.71 8.93 7.14
N VAL A 70 5.71 7.86 6.35
CA VAL A 70 4.64 6.87 6.29
C VAL A 70 4.61 6.10 7.61
N GLN A 71 3.42 6.01 8.21
CA GLN A 71 3.19 5.28 9.46
C GLN A 71 2.64 3.89 9.23
N HIS A 72 1.72 3.76 8.27
CA HIS A 72 1.09 2.48 7.95
C HIS A 72 0.76 2.41 6.45
N ILE A 73 0.79 1.20 5.91
CA ILE A 73 0.33 0.89 4.56
C ILE A 73 -0.74 -0.20 4.70
N GLN A 74 -1.79 -0.11 3.88
CA GLN A 74 -2.75 -1.18 3.70
C GLN A 74 -2.89 -1.52 2.22
N ALA A 75 -3.14 -2.80 1.92
CA ALA A 75 -3.26 -3.31 0.55
C ALA A 75 -4.67 -3.83 0.26
N SER A 76 -5.21 -3.48 -0.90
CA SER A 76 -6.36 -4.18 -1.51
C SER A 76 -5.84 -5.25 -2.49
N HIS A 77 -6.70 -5.78 -3.35
CA HIS A 77 -6.31 -6.77 -4.37
C HIS A 77 -5.19 -6.26 -5.30
N SER A 78 -5.20 -4.97 -5.68
CA SER A 78 -4.28 -4.41 -6.68
C SER A 78 -3.92 -2.93 -6.45
N ALA A 79 -4.18 -2.40 -5.26
CA ALA A 79 -3.80 -1.05 -4.86
C ALA A 79 -3.30 -0.99 -3.42
N PHE A 80 -2.66 0.12 -3.08
CA PHE A 80 -2.19 0.42 -1.73
C PHE A 80 -2.70 1.79 -1.30
N ALA A 81 -2.87 1.93 0.02
CA ALA A 81 -3.14 3.19 0.69
C ALA A 81 -2.18 3.35 1.86
N ALA A 82 -1.57 4.54 2.00
CA ALA A 82 -0.63 4.86 3.05
C ALA A 82 -1.16 5.99 3.93
N ILE A 83 -1.05 5.84 5.26
CA ILE A 83 -1.28 6.89 6.23
C ILE A 83 0.06 7.57 6.53
N LEU A 84 0.12 8.89 6.33
CA LEU A 84 1.30 9.70 6.66
C LEU A 84 1.24 10.19 8.11
N ALA A 85 2.37 10.69 8.62
CA ALA A 85 2.46 11.13 10.01
C ALA A 85 1.61 12.36 10.36
N ASP A 86 1.14 13.11 9.37
CA ASP A 86 0.18 14.20 9.53
C ASP A 86 -1.29 13.74 9.45
N GLY A 87 -1.52 12.43 9.29
CA GLY A 87 -2.85 11.85 9.15
C GLY A 87 -3.44 11.97 7.75
N SER A 88 -2.70 12.48 6.76
CA SER A 88 -3.13 12.47 5.36
C SER A 88 -2.95 11.08 4.72
N VAL A 89 -3.67 10.85 3.62
CA VAL A 89 -3.64 9.57 2.88
C VAL A 89 -3.08 9.74 1.48
N VAL A 90 -2.22 8.80 1.09
CA VAL A 90 -1.69 8.67 -0.28
C VAL A 90 -2.05 7.29 -0.82
N THR A 91 -2.66 7.23 -2.00
CA THR A 91 -3.00 5.98 -2.68
C THR A 91 -2.23 5.79 -3.98
N TRP A 92 -1.98 4.54 -4.36
CA TRP A 92 -1.41 4.20 -5.67
C TRP A 92 -1.82 2.78 -6.09
N GLY A 93 -1.60 2.44 -7.37
CA GLY A 93 -1.99 1.17 -7.97
C GLY A 93 -3.26 1.27 -8.80
N HIS A 94 -4.02 0.17 -8.91
CA HIS A 94 -5.17 0.11 -9.81
C HIS A 94 -6.32 1.03 -9.34
N ARG A 95 -6.77 1.92 -10.22
CA ARG A 95 -7.79 2.93 -9.89
C ARG A 95 -9.09 2.34 -9.32
N HIS A 96 -9.62 1.28 -9.94
CA HIS A 96 -10.89 0.67 -9.50
C HIS A 96 -10.75 -0.12 -8.21
N SER A 97 -9.52 -0.47 -7.81
CA SER A 97 -9.27 -1.19 -6.57
C SER A 97 -8.89 -0.24 -5.43
N GLY A 98 -9.17 1.07 -5.58
CA GLY A 98 -8.91 2.11 -4.60
C GLY A 98 -7.56 2.81 -4.74
N GLY A 99 -6.84 2.60 -5.85
CA GLY A 99 -5.57 3.30 -6.13
C GLY A 99 -5.73 4.79 -6.42
N ASP A 100 -6.96 5.25 -6.68
CA ASP A 100 -7.33 6.65 -6.86
C ASP A 100 -8.33 7.07 -5.78
N SER A 101 -7.88 7.92 -4.86
CA SER A 101 -8.70 8.51 -3.77
C SER A 101 -9.06 9.98 -4.02
N SER A 102 -8.78 10.51 -5.21
CA SER A 102 -8.94 11.95 -5.52
C SER A 102 -10.36 12.48 -5.26
N ALA A 103 -11.38 11.66 -5.48
CA ALA A 103 -12.78 12.02 -5.26
C ALA A 103 -13.14 12.28 -3.78
N VAL A 104 -12.36 11.74 -2.84
CA VAL A 104 -12.58 11.87 -1.39
C VAL A 104 -11.37 12.46 -0.66
N GLN A 105 -10.39 12.99 -1.41
CA GLN A 105 -9.11 13.43 -0.84
C GLN A 105 -9.28 14.50 0.24
N ASP A 106 -10.24 15.41 0.05
CA ASP A 106 -10.56 16.49 1.00
C ASP A 106 -11.24 15.98 2.28
N GLU A 107 -11.76 14.74 2.28
CA GLU A 107 -12.31 14.09 3.47
C GLU A 107 -11.28 13.24 4.21
N LEU A 108 -10.15 12.90 3.58
CA LEU A 108 -9.10 12.03 4.14
C LEU A 108 -8.05 12.83 4.94
N GLU A 109 -8.55 13.60 5.91
CA GLU A 109 -7.73 14.37 6.85
C GLU A 109 -7.78 13.76 8.26
N ASN A 110 -6.65 13.74 8.97
CA ASN A 110 -6.55 13.17 10.32
C ASN A 110 -6.99 11.69 10.39
N VAL A 111 -6.65 10.89 9.37
CA VAL A 111 -6.93 9.45 9.31
C VAL A 111 -6.11 8.71 10.37
N GLN A 112 -6.79 7.87 11.15
CA GLN A 112 -6.17 7.05 12.20
C GLN A 112 -5.95 5.60 11.76
N GLN A 113 -6.84 5.09 10.91
CA GLN A 113 -6.80 3.70 10.48
C GLN A 113 -7.36 3.56 9.07
N ILE A 114 -6.78 2.65 8.28
CA ILE A 114 -7.30 2.21 6.99
C ILE A 114 -7.47 0.70 7.03
N GLN A 115 -8.60 0.23 6.50
CA GLN A 115 -8.78 -1.17 6.12
C GLN A 115 -9.15 -1.31 4.66
N ALA A 116 -8.80 -2.46 4.10
CA ALA A 116 -9.11 -2.80 2.71
C ALA A 116 -10.14 -3.93 2.65
N SER A 117 -11.05 -3.80 1.70
CA SER A 117 -11.77 -4.95 1.14
C SER A 117 -11.01 -5.47 -0.09
N TYR A 118 -11.67 -6.30 -0.91
CA TYR A 118 -11.04 -6.81 -2.12
C TYR A 118 -10.67 -5.68 -3.10
N ASN A 119 -11.56 -4.73 -3.39
CA ASN A 119 -11.34 -3.63 -4.35
C ASN A 119 -11.65 -2.23 -3.78
N ALA A 120 -11.81 -2.11 -2.47
CA ALA A 120 -12.11 -0.82 -1.84
C ALA A 120 -11.33 -0.65 -0.54
N PHE A 121 -11.37 0.57 -0.01
CA PHE A 121 -10.82 0.92 1.29
C PHE A 121 -11.85 1.67 2.11
N ALA A 122 -11.66 1.60 3.42
CA ALA A 122 -12.38 2.38 4.42
C ALA A 122 -11.38 2.98 5.41
N ALA A 123 -11.46 4.29 5.63
CA ALA A 123 -10.64 5.03 6.58
C ALA A 123 -11.49 5.49 7.77
N ILE A 124 -10.94 5.38 8.97
CA ILE A 124 -11.48 6.01 10.18
C ILE A 124 -10.74 7.32 10.42
N LEU A 125 -11.48 8.41 10.51
CA LEU A 125 -10.98 9.75 10.85
C LEU A 125 -10.91 9.93 12.37
N ALA A 126 -10.10 10.88 12.84
CA ALA A 126 -9.94 11.16 14.28
C ALA A 126 -11.21 11.61 15.00
N ASP A 127 -12.19 12.11 14.26
CA ASP A 127 -13.53 12.48 14.76
C ASP A 127 -14.52 11.29 14.75
N GLY A 128 -14.05 10.09 14.38
CA GLY A 128 -14.81 8.85 14.39
C GLY A 128 -15.75 8.68 13.19
N PHE A 129 -15.65 9.53 12.16
CA PHE A 129 -16.31 9.33 10.88
C PHE A 129 -15.55 8.33 10.01
N VAL A 130 -16.28 7.73 9.07
CA VAL A 130 -15.71 6.80 8.09
C VAL A 130 -15.83 7.36 6.68
N VAL A 131 -14.74 7.27 5.93
CA VAL A 131 -14.68 7.61 4.50
C VAL A 131 -14.33 6.34 3.74
N THR A 132 -15.05 6.06 2.64
CA THR A 132 -14.79 4.89 1.78
C THR A 132 -14.48 5.33 0.36
N TRP A 133 -13.66 4.54 -0.34
CA TRP A 133 -13.37 4.75 -1.76
C TRP A 133 -12.97 3.44 -2.45
N GLY A 134 -12.95 3.45 -3.77
CA GLY A 134 -12.72 2.27 -4.61
C GLY A 134 -14.02 1.74 -5.22
N ASP A 135 -14.07 0.44 -5.49
CA ASP A 135 -15.21 -0.18 -6.17
C ASP A 135 -16.48 -0.19 -5.29
N PRO A 136 -17.59 0.44 -5.73
CA PRO A 136 -18.86 0.44 -4.99
C PRO A 136 -19.39 -0.97 -4.68
N ASP A 137 -19.21 -1.93 -5.57
CA ASP A 137 -19.68 -3.32 -5.38
C ASP A 137 -18.90 -4.06 -4.28
N TYR A 138 -17.76 -3.50 -3.86
CA TYR A 138 -16.90 -4.01 -2.80
C TYR A 138 -16.81 -3.06 -1.59
N GLY A 139 -17.76 -2.14 -1.45
CA GLY A 139 -17.86 -1.24 -0.28
C GLY A 139 -17.18 0.12 -0.46
N GLY A 140 -16.80 0.50 -1.68
CA GLY A 140 -16.24 1.82 -1.99
C GLY A 140 -17.23 2.97 -1.83
N ASP A 141 -18.54 2.71 -1.81
CA ASP A 141 -19.59 3.70 -1.60
C ASP A 141 -20.38 3.42 -0.31
N SER A 142 -20.15 4.25 0.71
CA SER A 142 -20.87 4.21 1.99
C SER A 142 -21.89 5.36 2.14
N THR A 143 -22.18 6.12 1.09
CA THR A 143 -23.04 7.33 1.16
C THR A 143 -24.41 7.04 1.79
N ALA A 144 -25.03 5.90 1.45
CA ALA A 144 -26.32 5.47 1.98
C ALA A 144 -26.33 5.21 3.51
N VAL A 145 -25.16 4.94 4.09
CA VAL A 145 -24.99 4.63 5.52
C VAL A 145 -24.06 5.60 6.25
N LYS A 146 -23.58 6.66 5.58
CA LYS A 146 -22.64 7.66 6.13
C LYS A 146 -23.11 8.28 7.45
N SER A 147 -24.43 8.50 7.61
CA SER A 147 -25.00 9.02 8.86
C SER A 147 -24.93 8.04 10.03
N LYS A 148 -24.84 6.73 9.75
CA LYS A 148 -24.75 5.65 10.75
C LYS A 148 -23.30 5.29 11.09
N LEU A 149 -22.33 5.64 10.25
CA LEU A 149 -20.90 5.39 10.46
C LEU A 149 -20.27 6.54 11.26
N ARG A 150 -20.65 6.64 12.54
CA ARG A 150 -20.13 7.63 13.49
C ARG A 150 -19.67 6.94 14.75
N ASN A 151 -18.66 7.51 15.41
CA ASN A 151 -18.02 6.94 16.60
C ASN A 151 -17.39 5.56 16.36
N VAL A 152 -16.92 5.31 15.13
CA VAL A 152 -16.20 4.08 14.82
C VAL A 152 -14.80 4.21 15.40
N GLN A 153 -14.44 3.29 16.29
CA GLN A 153 -13.13 3.29 16.96
C GLN A 153 -12.12 2.34 16.30
N HIS A 154 -12.62 1.35 15.56
CA HIS A 154 -11.78 0.35 14.94
C HIS A 154 -12.46 -0.29 13.72
N ILE A 155 -11.68 -0.65 12.71
CA ILE A 155 -12.10 -1.41 11.54
C ILE A 155 -11.12 -2.58 11.33
N GLN A 156 -11.61 -3.77 10.99
CA GLN A 156 -10.80 -4.98 10.82
C GLN A 156 -11.09 -5.67 9.50
#